data_AF-A0A285PHE1-F1
#
_entry.id   AF-A0A285PHE1-F1
#
_cell.length_a   1.000
_cell.length_b   1.000
_cell.length_c   1.000
_cell.angle_alpha   90.00
_cell.angle_beta   90.00
_cell.angle_gamma   90.00
#
_symmetry.space_group_name_H-M   'P 1'
#
loop_
_entity.id
_entity.type
_entity.pdbx_description
1 polymer ?
#
loop_
_entity_poly.entity_id
_entity_poly.type
_entity_poly.pdbx_seq_one_letter_code
_entity_poly.pdbx_strand_id
1 'polypeptide(L)' 'MIVHSCKCCSEININRIAGDDCTDGIFALLDKQETLPPHTKALISKAGVSLISDQELPQLRTAIFGKSNMEGVF' A
#
# COMPACT_ATOMS: atom_id res chain seq x y z
N MET A 1 0.49 -3.83 -3.88
CA MET A 1 -0.88 -3.92 -4.43
C MET A 1 -1.74 -2.94 -3.68
N ILE A 2 -2.73 -2.32 -4.31
CA ILE A 2 -3.72 -1.46 -3.65
C ILE A 2 -4.96 -2.31 -3.40
N VAL A 3 -5.42 -2.34 -2.15
CA VAL A 3 -6.65 -3.05 -1.78
C VAL A 3 -7.72 -2.02 -1.46
N HIS A 4 -8.89 -2.18 -2.06
CA HIS A 4 -10.04 -1.32 -1.75
C HIS A 4 -11.30 -2.15 -1.51
N SER A 5 -12.16 -1.64 -0.63
CA SER A 5 -13.52 -2.14 -0.44
C SER A 5 -14.45 -1.30 -1.31
N CYS A 6 -15.08 -1.94 -2.30
CA CYS A 6 -16.03 -1.25 -3.16
C CYS A 6 -17.34 -1.04 -2.41
N LYS A 7 -17.77 0.21 -2.24
CA LYS A 7 -19.04 0.54 -1.57
C LYS A 7 -20.29 0.16 -2.38
N CYS A 8 -20.13 -0.09 -3.69
CA CYS A 8 -21.24 -0.45 -4.56
C CYS A 8 -21.49 -1.96 -4.62
N CYS A 9 -20.44 -2.79 -4.72
CA CYS A 9 -20.56 -4.25 -4.79
C CYS A 9 -20.20 -4.98 -3.48
N SER A 10 -19.73 -4.26 -2.46
CA SER A 10 -19.27 -4.84 -1.18
C SER A 10 -18.11 -5.83 -1.29
N GLU A 11 -17.45 -5.91 -2.44
CA GLU A 11 -16.31 -6.78 -2.67
C GLU A 11 -14.99 -6.12 -2.27
N ILE A 12 -14.03 -6.95 -1.89
CA ILE A 12 -12.63 -6.55 -1.73
C ILE A 12 -11.93 -6.79 -3.06
N ASN A 13 -11.36 -5.74 -3.64
CA ASN A 13 -10.65 -5.82 -4.90
C ASN A 13 -9.17 -5.46 -4.71
N ILE A 14 -8.30 -6.17 -5.43
CA ILE A 14 -6.85 -6.08 -5.32
C ILE A 14 -6.29 -5.67 -6.68
N ASN A 15 -5.75 -4.45 -6.75
CA ASN A 15 -5.11 -3.93 -7.95
C ASN A 15 -3.58 -4.02 -7.84
N ARG A 16 -2.94 -4.53 -8.89
CA ARG A 16 -1.48 -4.52 -9.00
C ARG A 16 -1.00 -3.09 -9.28
N ILE A 17 0.07 -2.69 -8.61
CA ILE A 17 0.77 -1.44 -8.89
C ILE A 17 1.74 -1.69 -10.04
N ALA A 18 1.72 -0.82 -11.05
CA ALA A 18 2.62 -0.78 -12.19
C ALA A 18 3.62 0.38 -12.07
N GLY A 19 4.65 0.40 -12.92
CA GLY A 19 5.72 1.41 -12.86
C GLY A 19 5.30 2.81 -13.35
N ASP A 20 4.18 2.90 -14.05
CA ASP A 20 3.56 4.13 -14.55
C ASP A 20 2.44 4.67 -13.65
N ASP A 21 2.11 3.97 -12.56
CA ASP A 21 1.19 4.48 -11.55
C ASP A 21 1.75 5.69 -10.82
N CYS A 22 0.86 6.56 -10.32
CA CYS A 22 1.25 7.77 -9.60
C CYS A 22 1.90 7.44 -8.24
N THR A 23 3.22 7.46 -8.19
CA THR A 23 4.00 7.15 -7.00
C THR A 23 3.65 8.01 -5.78
N ASP A 24 3.49 9.32 -5.96
CA ASP A 24 3.10 10.22 -4.87
C ASP A 24 1.73 9.86 -4.29
N GLY A 25 0.79 9.47 -5.15
CA GLY A 25 -0.53 8.98 -4.74
C GLY A 25 -0.45 7.68 -3.95
N ILE A 26 0.46 6.76 -4.33
CA ILE A 26 0.68 5.50 -3.62
C ILE A 26 1.23 5.74 -2.21
N PHE A 27 2.23 6.61 -2.05
CA PHE A 27 2.77 6.95 -0.72
C PHE A 27 1.75 7.71 0.13
N ALA A 28 0.98 8.64 -0.45
CA ALA A 28 -0.09 9.31 0.28
C ALA A 28 -1.21 8.36 0.75
N LEU A 29 -1.47 7.27 0.02
CA LEU A 29 -2.37 6.20 0.45
C LEU A 29 -1.75 5.37 1.58
N LEU A 30 -0.46 5.08 1.49
CA LEU A 30 0.29 4.35 2.51
C LEU A 30 0.29 5.11 3.84
N ASP A 31 0.58 6.40 3.84
CA ASP A 31 0.59 7.24 5.06
C ASP A 31 -0.78 7.24 5.76
N LYS A 32 -1.86 7.12 4.99
CA LYS A 32 -3.22 7.07 5.53
C LYS A 32 -3.60 5.69 6.11
N GLN A 33 -2.82 4.63 5.86
CA GLN A 33 -3.16 3.29 6.33
C GLN A 33 -3.23 3.21 7.86
N GLU A 34 -2.40 3.98 8.56
CA GLU A 34 -2.37 4.01 10.03
C GLU A 34 -3.68 4.54 10.60
N THR A 35 -4.28 5.51 9.92
CA THR A 35 -5.54 6.16 10.29
C THR A 35 -6.79 5.34 9.96
N LEU A 36 -6.64 4.15 9.34
CA LEU A 36 -7.78 3.30 9.01
C LEU A 36 -8.56 2.88 10.28
N PRO A 37 -9.91 2.93 10.26
CA PRO A 37 -10.71 2.47 11.39
C PRO A 37 -10.43 1.01 11.74
N PRO A 38 -10.46 0.60 13.02
CA PRO A 38 -10.17 -0.77 13.44
C PRO A 38 -11.02 -1.83 12.73
N HIS A 39 -12.31 -1.55 12.52
CA HIS A 39 -13.20 -2.41 11.75
C HIS A 39 -12.71 -2.66 10.31
N THR A 40 -12.16 -1.63 9.67
CA THR A 40 -11.62 -1.74 8.30
C THR A 40 -10.35 -2.58 8.29
N LYS A 41 -9.45 -2.38 9.26
CA LYS A 41 -8.25 -3.20 9.42
C LYS A 41 -8.60 -4.67 9.65
N ALA A 42 -9.64 -4.95 10.45
CA ALA A 42 -10.12 -6.31 10.69
C ALA A 42 -10.68 -6.98 9.42
N LEU A 43 -11.43 -6.24 8.59
CA LEU A 43 -11.93 -6.75 7.30
C LEU A 43 -10.79 -7.09 6.33
N ILE A 44 -9.80 -6.21 6.23
CA ILE A 44 -8.61 -6.40 5.39
C ILE A 44 -7.86 -7.66 5.84
N SER A 45 -7.63 -7.80 7.14
CA SER A 45 -6.96 -8.98 7.71
C SER A 45 -7.76 -10.27 7.50
N LYS A 46 -9.08 -10.24 7.66
CA LYS A 46 -9.97 -11.39 7.39
C LYS A 46 -9.93 -11.83 5.92
N ALA A 47 -9.66 -10.89 5.00
CA ALA A 47 -9.47 -11.19 3.58
C ALA A 47 -8.07 -11.76 3.25
N GLY A 48 -7.23 -12.03 4.27
CA GLY A 48 -5.87 -12.54 4.08
C GLY A 48 -4.87 -11.49 3.61
N VAL A 49 -5.22 -10.20 3.72
CA VAL A 49 -4.36 -9.08 3.33
C VAL A 49 -3.71 -8.49 4.57
N SER A 50 -2.39 -8.35 4.52
CA SER A 50 -1.62 -7.65 5.55
C SER A 50 -1.35 -6.20 5.11
N LEU A 51 -1.43 -5.28 6.06
CA LEU A 51 -0.95 -3.90 5.87
C LEU A 51 0.58 -3.87 5.89
N ILE A 52 1.16 -2.92 5.17
CA ILE A 52 2.62 -2.76 5.10
C ILE A 52 3.11 -2.19 6.43
N SER A 53 4.07 -2.87 7.03
CA SER A 53 4.75 -2.41 8.24
C SER A 53 5.92 -1.46 7.94
N ASP A 54 6.37 -0.74 8.96
CA ASP A 54 7.53 0.17 8.84
C ASP A 54 8.81 -0.54 8.37
N GLN A 55 8.96 -1.82 8.74
CA GLN A 55 10.10 -2.66 8.36
C GLN A 55 10.10 -3.00 6.86
N GLU A 56 8.93 -2.98 6.22
CA GLU A 56 8.75 -3.29 4.80
C GLU A 56 8.85 -2.03 3.91
N LEU A 57 8.84 -0.82 4.50
CA LEU A 57 8.94 0.44 3.75
C LEU A 57 10.17 0.53 2.84
N PRO A 58 11.39 0.13 3.26
CA PRO A 58 12.56 0.15 2.38
C PRO A 58 12.39 -0.77 1.16
N GLN A 59 11.75 -1.93 1.36
CA GLN A 59 11.48 -2.90 0.29
C GLN A 59 10.44 -2.35 -0.68
N LEU A 60 9.37 -1.73 -0.17
CA LEU A 60 8.35 -1.06 -0.98
C LEU A 60 8.95 0.05 -1.84
N ARG A 61 9.79 0.92 -1.25
CA ARG A 61 10.49 2.00 -1.99
C ARG A 61 11.33 1.43 -3.12
N THR A 62 12.08 0.37 -2.86
CA THR A 62 12.89 -0.32 -3.89
C THR A 62 12.01 -0.93 -4.98
N ALA A 63 10.86 -1.50 -4.62
CA ALA A 63 9.93 -2.10 -5.59
C ALA A 63 9.27 -1.07 -6.51
N ILE A 64 9.03 0.15 -6.01
CA ILE A 64 8.39 1.24 -6.78
C ILE A 64 9.42 2.00 -7.62
N PHE A 65 10.55 2.40 -7.05
CA PHE A 65 11.55 3.23 -7.74
C PHE A 65 12.64 2.42 -8.46
N GLY A 66 12.67 1.09 -8.29
CA GLY A 66 13.76 0.25 -8.73
C GLY A 66 15.03 0.44 -7.88
N LYS A 67 16.14 -0.18 -8.31
CA LYS A 67 17.47 -0.02 -7.66
C LYS A 67 18.16 1.32 -8.01
N SER A 68 17.45 2.26 -8.60
CA SER A 68 17.99 3.53 -9.07
C SER A 68 18.20 4.50 -7.88
N ASN A 69 19.42 4.48 -7.31
CA ASN A 69 19.98 5.38 -6.30
C ASN A 69 19.36 5.37 -4.88
N MET A 70 19.90 4.50 -4.03
CA MET A 70 20.14 4.84 -2.62
C MET A 70 21.65 4.81 -2.31
N GLU A 71 22.43 5.57 -3.09
CA GLU A 71 23.68 6.13 -2.59
C GLU A 71 23.37 7.56 -2.12
N GLY A 72 23.13 7.72 -0.82
CA GLY A 72 23.19 8.99 -0.12
C GLY A 72 21.93 9.85 -0.14
N VAL A 73 21.07 9.69 0.86
CA VAL A 73 20.57 10.81 1.66
C VAL A 73 20.43 10.32 3.10
N PHE A 74 21.27 10.87 3.99
CA PHE A 74 21.20 10.74 5.44
C PHE A 74 20.15 11.69 6.00
#